data_AF-A0A7W0YSX8-F1
#
_entry.id   AF-A0A7W0YSX8-F1
#
_cell.length_a   1.000
_cell.length_b   1.000
_cell.length_c   1.000
_cell.angle_alpha   90.00
_cell.angle_beta   90.00
_cell.angle_gamma   90.00
#
_symmetry.space_group_name_H-M   'P 1'
#
loop_
_entity.id
_entity.type
_entity.pdbx_description
1 polymer ?
#
loop_
_entity_poly.entity_id
_entity_poly.type
_entity_poly.pdbx_seq_one_letter_code
_entity_poly.pdbx_strand_id
1 'polypeptide(L)'
;MSRGVLILGMHRSGTSAATRLVNLLGVPTSVEEDLFPVTADNPRGYWESRSLTAFNDRIFAAFESDWSCPPEFDPGWEKHAALDELRSESRSLVSRVFPTDRWVWKDPRNCITLPFWLGCLEAQPVIVLVHRNPLEIGASLAARDDLRSVYSLALWERYLRVALSSVSGLPTLVTTYDEILDDPLAWSEGVSDFLGDAGFASGKVGANARDAVDTALRHTRFTRDDVVADPMVSSAQRELLDAVDALRGPHAELSVPALSPETPTTEALLGERRRRYPQERKYRELGEYSRSLGEQFVELQSYSDTLGTQFVELQRSSEDLWEQFQELQRYSDDLGRRFLALEKYARTLQEQSAAG
;
A
#
# COMPACT_ATOMS: atom_id res chain seq x y z
N MET A 1 8.07 16.96 20.50
CA MET A 1 7.46 17.16 19.17
C MET A 1 7.89 15.99 18.31
N SER A 2 6.94 15.34 17.63
CA SER A 2 7.24 14.23 16.72
C SER A 2 8.14 14.72 15.57
N ARG A 3 9.19 13.96 15.22
CA ARG A 3 10.16 14.30 14.17
C ARG A 3 10.11 13.28 13.04
N GLY A 4 9.95 13.76 11.81
CA GLY A 4 9.81 12.92 10.63
C GLY A 4 11.03 12.95 9.73
N VAL A 5 11.41 11.78 9.20
CA VAL A 5 12.28 11.65 8.03
C VAL A 5 11.42 11.27 6.84
N LEU A 6 11.39 12.10 5.81
CA LEU A 6 10.73 11.77 4.54
C LEU A 6 11.76 11.28 3.53
N ILE A 7 11.57 10.07 3.03
CA ILE A 7 12.36 9.52 1.94
C ILE A 7 11.64 9.82 0.63
N LEU A 8 12.19 10.77 -0.13
CA LEU A 8 11.64 11.19 -1.41
C LEU A 8 12.47 10.60 -2.56
N GLY A 9 11.81 10.40 -3.68
CA GLY A 9 12.42 9.91 -4.91
C GLY A 9 11.37 9.30 -5.83
N MET A 10 11.54 9.50 -7.14
CA MET A 10 10.68 8.88 -8.15
C MET A 10 10.63 7.36 -7.96
N HIS A 11 9.55 6.71 -8.37
CA HIS A 11 9.47 5.24 -8.36
C HIS A 11 10.73 4.62 -8.99
N ARG A 12 11.27 3.56 -8.36
CA ARG A 12 12.48 2.84 -8.80
C ARG A 12 13.81 3.59 -8.66
N SER A 13 13.83 4.72 -7.94
CA SER A 13 15.05 5.47 -7.59
C SER A 13 15.87 4.87 -6.44
N GLY A 14 15.41 3.80 -5.78
CA GLY A 14 16.14 3.19 -4.66
C GLY A 14 15.71 3.64 -3.27
N THR A 15 14.60 4.38 -3.15
CA THR A 15 14.06 4.85 -1.87
C THR A 15 13.79 3.73 -0.86
N SER A 16 13.48 2.51 -1.30
CA SER A 16 13.34 1.34 -0.39
C SER A 16 14.66 0.99 0.32
N ALA A 17 15.80 1.06 -0.36
CA ALA A 17 17.11 0.79 0.25
C ALA A 17 17.44 1.87 1.29
N ALA A 18 17.25 3.15 0.94
CA ALA A 18 17.42 4.26 1.86
C ALA A 18 16.51 4.12 3.10
N THR A 19 15.24 3.78 2.90
CA THR A 19 14.28 3.60 4.01
C THR A 19 14.73 2.51 4.95
N ARG A 20 15.22 1.38 4.44
CA ARG A 20 15.72 0.28 5.27
C ARG A 20 16.95 0.69 6.06
N LEU A 21 17.91 1.37 5.46
CA LEU A 21 19.12 1.80 6.15
C LEU A 21 18.79 2.84 7.24
N VAL A 22 17.90 3.80 6.96
CA VAL A 22 17.37 4.74 7.98
C VAL A 22 16.63 4.01 9.09
N ASN A 23 15.89 2.96 8.76
CA ASN A 23 15.25 2.12 9.77
C ASN A 23 16.26 1.41 10.67
N LEU A 24 17.35 0.90 10.11
CA LEU A 24 18.46 0.29 10.87
C LEU A 24 19.21 1.29 11.76
N LEU A 25 19.16 2.59 11.45
CA LEU A 25 19.63 3.68 12.33
C LEU A 25 18.71 3.91 13.54
N GLY A 26 17.62 3.15 13.70
CA GLY A 26 16.73 3.23 14.86
C GLY A 26 15.57 4.23 14.69
N VAL A 27 15.30 4.66 13.46
CA VAL A 27 14.12 5.45 13.11
C VAL A 27 13.00 4.49 12.66
N PRO A 28 11.92 4.32 13.43
CA PRO A 28 10.89 3.33 13.11
C PRO A 28 10.07 3.74 11.87
N THR A 29 9.61 2.74 11.13
CA THR A 29 8.66 2.90 10.03
C THR A 29 7.22 2.99 10.57
N SER A 30 6.21 2.88 9.69
CA SER A 30 4.82 2.75 10.13
C SER A 30 4.60 1.47 10.94
N VAL A 31 3.48 1.43 11.67
CA VAL A 31 3.00 0.20 12.32
C VAL A 31 2.91 -0.96 11.33
N GLU A 32 3.25 -2.16 11.78
CA GLU A 32 3.44 -3.33 10.93
C GLU A 32 2.16 -3.72 10.18
N GLU A 33 1.01 -3.61 10.85
CA GLU A 33 -0.30 -3.92 10.28
C GLU A 33 -0.70 -2.95 9.16
N ASP A 34 -0.07 -1.77 9.09
CA ASP A 34 -0.33 -0.78 8.05
C ASP A 34 0.66 -0.85 6.89
N LEU A 35 1.68 -1.72 6.94
CA LEU A 35 2.56 -1.96 5.80
C LEU A 35 1.84 -2.75 4.69
N PHE A 36 2.24 -2.55 3.43
CA PHE A 36 1.77 -3.40 2.34
C PHE A 36 2.33 -4.83 2.47
N PRO A 37 1.53 -5.86 2.16
CA PRO A 37 1.99 -7.24 2.19
C PRO A 37 3.09 -7.47 1.14
N VAL A 38 3.90 -8.51 1.38
CA VAL A 38 4.88 -9.00 0.39
C VAL A 38 4.17 -9.40 -0.90
N THR A 39 4.80 -9.15 -2.04
CA THR A 39 4.28 -9.53 -3.37
C THR A 39 5.38 -10.27 -4.15
N ALA A 40 5.02 -10.97 -5.23
CA ALA A 40 6.01 -11.63 -6.09
C ALA A 40 7.06 -10.65 -6.63
N ASP A 41 6.65 -9.42 -6.98
CA ASP A 41 7.53 -8.36 -7.49
C ASP A 41 8.42 -7.70 -6.41
N ASN A 42 8.08 -7.91 -5.13
CA ASN A 42 8.84 -7.41 -4.00
C ASN A 42 8.77 -8.41 -2.83
N PRO A 43 9.59 -9.48 -2.86
CA PRO A 43 9.56 -10.55 -1.87
C PRO A 43 10.03 -10.11 -0.48
N ARG A 44 10.72 -8.95 -0.38
CA ARG A 44 11.16 -8.37 0.91
C ARG A 44 10.11 -7.46 1.55
N GLY A 45 8.96 -7.25 0.89
CA GLY A 45 7.89 -6.39 1.37
C GLY A 45 8.12 -4.92 1.06
N TYR A 46 7.07 -4.14 1.24
CA TYR A 46 7.07 -2.70 1.00
C TYR A 46 7.24 -1.95 2.32
N TRP A 47 7.84 -0.76 2.23
CA TRP A 47 8.01 0.13 3.38
C TRP A 47 6.93 1.23 3.43
N GLU A 48 6.08 1.28 2.40
CA GLU A 48 4.96 2.18 2.28
C GLU A 48 3.84 1.79 3.27
N SER A 49 3.28 2.79 3.94
CA SER A 49 2.01 2.67 4.68
C SER A 49 0.85 2.58 3.69
N ARG A 50 -0.01 1.57 3.84
CA ARG A 50 -1.24 1.37 3.07
C ARG A 50 -2.18 2.54 3.26
N SER A 51 -2.43 2.92 4.52
CA SER A 51 -3.36 4.02 4.82
C SER A 51 -2.90 5.36 4.25
N LEU A 52 -1.60 5.68 4.36
CA LEU A 52 -1.06 6.94 3.81
C LEU A 52 -0.96 6.92 2.28
N THR A 53 -0.68 5.76 1.68
CA THR A 53 -0.70 5.61 0.20
C THR A 53 -2.11 5.83 -0.33
N ALA A 54 -3.13 5.21 0.28
CA ALA A 54 -4.52 5.42 -0.08
C ALA A 54 -4.95 6.88 0.14
N PHE A 55 -4.39 7.54 1.17
CA PHE A 55 -4.62 8.96 1.39
C PHE A 55 -4.00 9.83 0.29
N ASN A 56 -2.76 9.54 -0.13
CA ASN A 56 -2.15 10.20 -1.29
C ASN A 56 -2.99 9.99 -2.55
N ASP A 57 -3.52 8.79 -2.79
CA ASP A 57 -4.41 8.54 -3.93
C ASP A 57 -5.71 9.37 -3.85
N ARG A 58 -6.26 9.62 -2.65
CA ARG A 58 -7.39 10.56 -2.45
C ARG A 58 -7.02 12.01 -2.80
N ILE A 59 -5.80 12.45 -2.46
CA ILE A 59 -5.30 13.78 -2.84
C ILE A 59 -5.26 13.89 -4.37
N PHE A 60 -4.66 12.93 -5.08
CA PHE A 60 -4.62 12.96 -6.54
C PHE A 60 -6.01 12.90 -7.19
N ALA A 61 -6.91 12.08 -6.62
CA ALA A 61 -8.28 11.94 -7.10
C ALA A 61 -9.08 13.24 -7.01
N ALA A 62 -8.79 14.12 -6.04
CA ALA A 62 -9.40 15.45 -5.94
C ALA A 62 -9.07 16.36 -7.14
N PHE A 63 -8.05 16.01 -7.93
CA PHE A 63 -7.62 16.70 -9.14
C PHE A 63 -7.70 15.80 -10.38
N GLU A 64 -8.58 14.79 -10.35
CA GLU A 64 -8.81 13.87 -11.48
C GLU A 64 -7.53 13.25 -12.03
N SER A 65 -6.61 12.88 -11.14
CA SER A 65 -5.31 12.33 -11.50
C SER A 65 -4.92 11.15 -10.61
N ASP A 66 -3.78 10.54 -10.90
CA ASP A 66 -3.09 9.60 -10.02
C ASP A 66 -1.58 9.78 -10.09
N TRP A 67 -0.85 8.94 -9.36
CA TRP A 67 0.62 8.90 -9.33
C TRP A 67 1.25 8.79 -10.73
N SER A 68 0.54 8.22 -11.71
CA SER A 68 1.05 8.03 -13.05
C SER A 68 0.78 9.23 -13.96
N CYS A 69 -0.16 10.11 -13.63
CA CYS A 69 -0.45 11.31 -14.44
C CYS A 69 -0.60 12.58 -13.60
N PRO A 70 0.36 12.88 -12.71
CA PRO A 70 0.27 14.05 -11.85
C PRO A 70 0.06 15.33 -12.68
N PRO A 71 -0.83 16.24 -12.27
CA PRO A 71 -1.03 17.52 -12.91
C PRO A 71 0.14 18.47 -12.67
N GLU A 72 0.23 19.47 -13.54
CA GLU A 72 1.00 20.66 -13.20
C GLU A 72 0.12 21.40 -12.21
N PHE A 73 0.50 21.35 -10.94
CA PHE A 73 -0.28 21.98 -9.89
C PHE A 73 -0.04 23.48 -9.89
N ASP A 74 -1.12 24.25 -9.85
CA ASP A 74 -1.03 25.69 -9.62
C ASP A 74 -0.38 25.99 -8.25
N PRO A 75 0.39 27.08 -8.13
CA PRO A 75 0.91 27.51 -6.83
C PRO A 75 -0.21 27.65 -5.79
N GLY A 76 -0.06 27.01 -4.63
CA GLY A 76 -1.06 27.03 -3.56
C GLY A 76 -2.15 25.96 -3.68
N TRP A 77 -2.04 25.00 -4.61
CA TRP A 77 -2.97 23.89 -4.78
C TRP A 77 -3.24 23.12 -3.47
N GLU A 78 -2.25 23.06 -2.57
CA GLU A 78 -2.34 22.36 -1.29
C GLU A 78 -3.39 22.97 -0.34
N LYS A 79 -3.84 24.19 -0.64
CA LYS A 79 -4.89 24.94 0.08
C LYS A 79 -6.25 24.88 -0.61
N HIS A 80 -6.36 24.18 -1.73
CA HIS A 80 -7.61 24.06 -2.47
C HIS A 80 -8.74 23.49 -1.58
N ALA A 81 -9.97 23.99 -1.74
CA ALA A 81 -11.12 23.63 -0.90
C ALA A 81 -11.49 22.14 -1.00
N ALA A 82 -11.26 21.52 -2.16
CA ALA A 82 -11.46 20.08 -2.36
C ALA A 82 -10.63 19.18 -1.41
N LEU A 83 -9.64 19.74 -0.73
CA LEU A 83 -8.78 19.05 0.22
C LEU A 83 -9.10 19.37 1.70
N ASP A 84 -10.15 20.15 1.99
CA ASP A 84 -10.49 20.57 3.37
C ASP A 84 -10.73 19.38 4.29
N GLU A 85 -11.55 18.42 3.86
CA GLU A 85 -11.83 17.20 4.61
C GLU A 85 -10.54 16.40 4.85
N LEU A 86 -9.71 16.24 3.81
CA LEU A 86 -8.43 15.55 3.90
C LEU A 86 -7.51 16.23 4.92
N ARG A 87 -7.38 17.56 4.89
CA ARG A 87 -6.57 18.29 5.88
C ARG A 87 -7.06 18.00 7.31
N SER A 88 -8.38 17.97 7.54
CA SER A 88 -8.93 17.69 8.87
C SER A 88 -8.64 16.27 9.37
N GLU A 89 -8.62 15.28 8.49
CA GLU A 89 -8.34 13.87 8.81
C GLU A 89 -6.84 13.57 8.98
N SER A 90 -5.99 14.29 8.23
CA SER A 90 -4.56 13.99 8.04
C SER A 90 -3.77 13.78 9.33
N ARG A 91 -3.94 14.66 10.33
CA ARG A 91 -3.19 14.61 11.59
C ARG A 91 -3.49 13.32 12.36
N SER A 92 -4.78 12.98 12.50
CA SER A 92 -5.21 11.77 13.18
C SER A 92 -4.68 10.51 12.49
N LEU A 93 -4.64 10.52 11.15
CA LEU A 93 -4.08 9.43 10.37
C LEU A 93 -2.59 9.27 10.61
N VAL A 94 -1.81 10.36 10.52
CA VAL A 94 -0.37 10.34 10.75
C VAL A 94 -0.05 9.83 12.16
N SER A 95 -0.76 10.30 13.20
CA SER A 95 -0.55 9.83 14.58
C SER A 95 -0.88 8.34 14.76
N ARG A 96 -1.88 7.83 14.03
CA ARG A 96 -2.23 6.39 14.06
C ARG A 96 -1.16 5.54 13.37
N VAL A 97 -0.64 6.00 12.23
CA VAL A 97 0.35 5.27 11.42
C VAL A 97 1.73 5.32 12.07
N PHE A 98 2.07 6.45 12.70
CA PHE A 98 3.32 6.67 13.40
C PHE A 98 3.07 7.06 14.87
N PRO A 99 2.84 6.08 15.76
CA PRO A 99 2.54 6.34 17.18
C PRO A 99 3.77 6.75 18.01
N THR A 100 4.90 7.03 17.37
CA THR A 100 6.19 7.29 18.03
C THR A 100 6.68 8.72 17.78
N ASP A 101 7.58 9.20 18.63
CA ASP A 101 8.12 10.55 18.56
C ASP A 101 9.10 10.78 17.40
N ARG A 102 9.49 9.72 16.70
CA ARG A 102 10.34 9.78 15.50
C ARG A 102 9.89 8.75 14.49
N TRP A 103 9.89 9.06 13.21
CA TRP A 103 9.46 8.11 12.19
C TRP A 103 10.17 8.36 10.86
N VAL A 104 10.25 7.32 10.05
CA VAL A 104 10.64 7.41 8.65
C VAL A 104 9.45 7.02 7.78
N TRP A 105 9.15 7.86 6.79
CA TRP A 105 8.07 7.62 5.86
C TRP A 105 8.58 7.71 4.42
N LYS A 106 8.35 6.64 3.68
CA LYS A 106 8.57 6.56 2.25
C LYS A 106 7.27 6.32 1.51
N ASP A 107 7.01 7.15 0.52
CA ASP A 107 6.08 6.93 -0.59
C ASP A 107 6.56 7.82 -1.75
N PRO A 108 6.84 7.28 -2.94
CA PRO A 108 7.23 8.10 -4.09
C PRO A 108 6.27 9.24 -4.38
N ARG A 109 4.97 9.08 -4.12
CA ARG A 109 3.93 10.10 -4.29
C ARG A 109 4.19 11.35 -3.45
N ASN A 110 4.90 11.22 -2.34
CA ASN A 110 5.28 12.36 -1.51
C ASN A 110 6.17 13.35 -2.25
N CYS A 111 6.85 12.96 -3.34
CA CYS A 111 7.53 13.93 -4.22
C CYS A 111 6.58 15.01 -4.75
N ILE A 112 5.32 14.63 -4.98
CA ILE A 112 4.27 15.49 -5.51
C ILE A 112 3.43 16.08 -4.37
N THR A 113 3.06 15.26 -3.38
CA THR A 113 2.12 15.66 -2.32
C THR A 113 2.78 16.34 -1.12
N LEU A 114 4.11 16.50 -1.10
CA LEU A 114 4.83 17.12 0.02
C LEU A 114 4.26 18.48 0.45
N PRO A 115 3.92 19.43 -0.45
CA PRO A 115 3.35 20.72 -0.04
C PRO A 115 2.11 20.59 0.86
N PHE A 116 1.24 19.62 0.57
CA PHE A 116 0.09 19.30 1.42
C PHE A 116 0.54 18.78 2.79
N TRP A 117 1.46 17.83 2.82
CA TRP A 117 1.91 17.21 4.07
C TRP A 117 2.67 18.19 4.98
N LEU A 118 3.45 19.13 4.44
CA LEU A 118 4.13 20.16 5.23
C LEU A 118 3.13 21.00 6.05
N GLY A 119 1.92 21.23 5.54
CA GLY A 119 0.86 21.93 6.28
C GLY A 119 0.13 21.07 7.32
N CYS A 120 0.27 19.75 7.23
CA CYS A 120 -0.47 18.79 8.07
C CYS A 120 0.38 18.18 9.19
N LEU A 121 1.70 18.08 9.00
CA LEU A 121 2.63 17.53 9.98
C LEU A 121 2.82 18.48 11.17
N GLU A 122 3.10 17.92 12.36
CA GLU A 122 3.25 18.71 13.59
C GLU A 122 4.56 19.49 13.65
N ALA A 123 5.59 18.96 12.99
CA ALA A 123 6.89 19.57 12.89
C ALA A 123 7.42 19.39 11.46
N GLN A 124 8.30 20.31 11.08
CA GLN A 124 9.00 20.25 9.80
C GLN A 124 9.83 18.95 9.72
N PRO A 125 9.63 18.12 8.70
CA PRO A 125 10.42 16.91 8.52
C PRO A 125 11.80 17.24 7.97
N VAL A 126 12.73 16.31 8.12
CA VAL A 126 13.97 16.28 7.34
C VAL A 126 13.81 15.39 6.13
N ILE A 127 14.49 15.73 5.05
CA ILE A 127 14.32 15.07 3.76
C ILE A 127 15.56 14.26 3.41
N VAL A 128 15.37 13.04 2.93
CA VAL A 128 16.37 12.29 2.18
C VAL A 128 15.85 12.14 0.76
N LEU A 129 16.40 12.93 -0.16
CA LEU A 129 16.02 12.92 -1.58
C LEU A 129 16.95 11.96 -2.33
N VAL A 130 16.41 10.81 -2.71
CA VAL A 130 17.11 9.80 -3.50
C VAL A 130 16.75 9.99 -4.98
N HIS A 131 17.76 10.21 -5.81
CA HIS A 131 17.58 10.21 -7.25
C HIS A 131 18.45 9.15 -7.94
N ARG A 132 18.10 8.87 -9.19
CA ARG A 132 18.75 7.85 -10.01
C ARG A 132 18.72 8.29 -11.46
N ASN A 133 19.65 7.76 -12.24
CA ASN A 133 19.70 7.96 -13.68
C ASN A 133 18.32 7.70 -14.34
N PRO A 134 17.77 8.65 -15.12
CA PRO A 134 16.45 8.53 -15.70
C PRO A 134 16.30 7.36 -16.68
N LEU A 135 17.37 6.98 -17.39
CA LEU A 135 17.35 5.83 -18.30
C LEU A 135 17.26 4.51 -17.53
N GLU A 136 17.91 4.41 -16.36
CA GLU A 136 17.78 3.23 -15.49
C GLU A 136 16.39 3.10 -14.88
N ILE A 137 15.77 4.24 -14.51
CA ILE A 137 14.37 4.27 -14.07
C ILE A 137 13.46 3.82 -15.21
N GLY A 138 13.66 4.34 -16.43
CA GLY A 138 12.93 3.93 -17.63
C GLY A 138 13.03 2.44 -17.90
N ALA A 139 14.24 1.88 -17.91
CA ALA A 139 14.46 0.45 -18.10
C ALA A 139 13.76 -0.40 -17.00
N SER A 140 13.83 0.05 -15.74
CA SER A 140 13.16 -0.66 -14.64
C SER A 140 11.63 -0.58 -14.71
N LEU A 141 11.06 0.53 -15.19
CA LEU A 141 9.61 0.69 -15.34
C LEU A 141 9.08 -0.07 -16.55
N ALA A 142 9.83 -0.08 -17.67
CA ALA A 142 9.48 -0.85 -18.86
C ALA A 142 9.35 -2.35 -18.54
N ALA A 143 10.29 -2.90 -17.75
CA ALA A 143 10.27 -4.30 -17.33
C ALA A 143 9.07 -4.68 -16.44
N ARG A 144 8.51 -3.72 -15.68
CA ARG A 144 7.42 -3.96 -14.72
C ARG A 144 6.03 -3.67 -15.31
N ASP A 145 5.91 -2.51 -15.96
CA ASP A 145 4.62 -1.91 -16.31
C ASP A 145 4.40 -1.75 -17.82
N ASP A 146 5.33 -2.25 -18.66
CA ASP A 146 5.35 -2.01 -20.13
C ASP A 146 5.26 -0.52 -20.51
N LEU A 147 5.84 0.34 -19.66
CA LEU A 147 5.85 1.78 -19.86
C LEU A 147 6.89 2.17 -20.92
N ARG A 148 6.43 2.94 -21.92
CA ARG A 148 7.30 3.51 -22.96
C ARG A 148 8.30 4.49 -22.35
N SER A 149 9.56 4.44 -22.78
CA SER A 149 10.66 5.25 -22.23
C SER A 149 10.37 6.76 -22.18
N VAL A 150 9.73 7.33 -23.20
CA VAL A 150 9.34 8.76 -23.23
C VAL A 150 8.44 9.11 -22.03
N TYR A 151 7.53 8.21 -21.67
CA TYR A 151 6.61 8.43 -20.57
C TYR A 151 7.32 8.32 -19.21
N SER A 152 8.25 7.39 -19.07
CA SER A 152 9.10 7.28 -17.88
C SER A 152 9.97 8.53 -17.68
N LEU A 153 10.51 9.09 -18.76
CA LEU A 153 11.27 10.36 -18.73
C LEU A 153 10.39 11.53 -18.30
N ALA A 154 9.18 11.65 -18.88
CA ALA A 154 8.20 12.66 -18.51
C ALA A 154 7.81 12.57 -17.02
N LEU A 155 7.55 11.36 -16.53
CA LEU A 155 7.26 11.13 -15.11
C LEU A 155 8.44 11.46 -14.21
N TRP A 156 9.63 11.01 -14.55
CA TRP A 156 10.85 11.30 -13.80
C TRP A 156 11.06 12.81 -13.66
N GLU A 157 10.92 13.55 -14.77
CA GLU A 157 11.06 14.99 -14.79
C GLU A 157 10.03 15.67 -13.87
N ARG A 158 8.75 15.33 -14.02
CA ARG A 158 7.67 15.90 -13.22
C ARG A 158 7.88 15.65 -11.72
N TYR A 159 8.20 14.41 -11.34
CA TYR A 159 8.42 14.05 -9.95
C TYR A 159 9.59 14.78 -9.33
N LEU A 160 10.73 14.83 -10.03
CA LEU A 160 11.94 15.41 -9.47
C LEU A 160 11.85 16.94 -9.41
N ARG A 161 11.25 17.60 -10.40
CA ARG A 161 11.00 19.06 -10.38
C ARG A 161 10.11 19.47 -9.21
N VAL A 162 8.98 18.78 -9.02
CA VAL A 162 8.06 19.09 -7.93
C VAL A 162 8.70 18.79 -6.58
N ALA A 163 9.45 17.68 -6.46
CA ALA A 163 10.19 17.36 -5.25
C ALA A 163 11.19 18.47 -4.90
N LEU A 164 12.08 18.84 -5.83
CA LEU A 164 13.09 19.88 -5.62
C LEU A 164 12.44 21.21 -5.21
N SER A 165 11.40 21.65 -5.93
CA SER A 165 10.66 22.86 -5.57
C SER A 165 10.10 22.80 -4.15
N SER A 166 9.52 21.66 -3.76
CA SER A 166 8.86 21.46 -2.47
C SER A 166 9.83 21.32 -1.29
N VAL A 167 11.07 20.88 -1.54
CA VAL A 167 12.09 20.70 -0.50
C VAL A 167 13.02 21.89 -0.32
N SER A 168 12.92 22.89 -1.21
CA SER A 168 13.65 24.15 -1.08
C SER A 168 13.37 24.81 0.27
N GLY A 169 14.41 25.21 1.00
CA GLY A 169 14.28 25.74 2.36
C GLY A 169 14.18 24.69 3.47
N LEU A 170 14.16 23.39 3.15
CA LEU A 170 14.12 22.31 4.14
C LEU A 170 15.51 21.69 4.35
N PRO A 171 15.81 21.15 5.55
CA PRO A 171 16.98 20.31 5.75
C PRO A 171 16.88 19.06 4.87
N THR A 172 17.81 18.91 3.94
CA THR A 172 17.74 17.88 2.90
C THR A 172 19.10 17.25 2.67
N LEU A 173 19.15 15.92 2.73
CA LEU A 173 20.25 15.13 2.20
C LEU A 173 19.88 14.67 0.78
N VAL A 174 20.61 15.16 -0.22
CA VAL A 174 20.45 14.69 -1.60
C VAL A 174 21.47 13.59 -1.85
N THR A 175 21.01 12.45 -2.38
CA THR A 175 21.87 11.29 -2.62
C THR A 175 21.41 10.51 -3.85
N THR A 176 22.33 9.73 -4.40
CA THR A 176 22.06 8.84 -5.51
C THR A 176 21.81 7.42 -5.05
N TYR A 177 21.09 6.64 -5.87
CA TYR A 177 21.04 5.19 -5.68
C TYR A 177 22.43 4.54 -5.68
N ASP A 178 23.34 5.06 -6.51
CA ASP A 178 24.69 4.52 -6.67
C ASP A 178 25.50 4.68 -5.37
N GLU A 179 25.42 5.82 -4.70
CA GLU A 179 26.06 6.04 -3.40
C GLU A 179 25.57 5.07 -2.32
N ILE A 180 24.26 4.74 -2.32
CA ILE A 180 23.68 3.77 -1.39
C ILE A 180 24.23 2.35 -1.66
N LEU A 181 24.41 1.98 -2.93
CA LEU A 181 24.88 0.66 -3.32
C LEU A 181 26.39 0.49 -3.16
N ASP A 182 27.17 1.51 -3.50
CA ASP A 182 28.64 1.45 -3.57
C ASP A 182 29.26 1.27 -2.17
N ASP A 183 28.76 2.00 -1.17
CA ASP A 183 29.13 1.80 0.24
C ASP A 183 27.95 2.08 1.19
N PRO A 184 27.08 1.07 1.45
CA PRO A 184 25.93 1.22 2.33
C PRO A 184 26.30 1.64 3.75
N LEU A 185 27.52 1.30 4.21
CA LEU A 185 27.97 1.62 5.57
C LEU A 185 28.35 3.09 5.65
N ALA A 186 29.22 3.56 4.76
CA ALA A 186 29.61 4.96 4.69
C ALA A 186 28.40 5.87 4.44
N TRP A 187 27.47 5.45 3.58
CA TRP A 187 26.21 6.16 3.37
C TRP A 187 25.37 6.25 4.66
N SER A 188 25.26 5.14 5.41
CA SER A 188 24.52 5.12 6.68
C SER A 188 25.15 6.01 7.75
N GLU A 189 26.48 6.10 7.79
CA GLU A 189 27.20 7.02 8.69
C GLU A 189 26.91 8.48 8.33
N GLY A 190 27.00 8.85 7.05
CA GLY A 190 26.67 10.21 6.60
C GLY A 190 25.21 10.61 6.86
N VAL A 191 24.27 9.67 6.70
CA VAL A 191 22.86 9.87 7.06
C VAL A 191 22.70 10.02 8.57
N SER A 192 23.40 9.21 9.36
CA SER A 192 23.38 9.32 10.82
C SER A 192 23.83 10.70 11.29
N ASP A 193 24.91 11.23 10.72
CA ASP A 193 25.42 12.56 11.06
C ASP A 193 24.41 13.65 10.69
N PHE A 194 23.87 13.61 9.47
CA PHE A 194 22.83 14.54 9.01
C PHE A 194 21.57 14.50 9.90
N LEU A 195 21.11 13.31 10.27
CA LEU A 195 19.97 13.14 11.18
C LEU A 195 20.32 13.62 12.60
N GLY A 196 21.56 13.44 13.05
CA GLY A 196 22.08 13.94 14.33
C GLY A 196 22.05 15.46 14.42
N ASP A 197 22.42 16.17 13.35
CA ASP A 197 22.34 17.63 13.26
C ASP A 197 20.89 18.14 13.34
N ALA A 198 19.96 17.37 12.81
CA ALA A 198 18.52 17.61 12.97
C ALA A 198 17.97 17.15 14.34
N GLY A 199 18.82 16.58 15.20
CA GLY A 199 18.56 16.12 16.57
C GLY A 199 17.79 14.80 16.66
N PHE A 200 17.94 13.92 15.69
CA PHE A 200 17.54 12.51 15.85
C PHE A 200 18.62 11.78 16.65
N ALA A 201 18.19 10.93 17.59
CA ALA A 201 19.08 9.95 18.18
C ALA A 201 19.18 8.74 17.24
N SER A 202 20.26 8.66 16.47
CA SER A 202 20.55 7.53 15.59
C SER A 202 21.50 6.53 16.26
N GLY A 203 21.28 5.24 15.99
CA GLY A 203 22.20 4.17 16.33
C GLY A 203 23.34 4.05 15.32
N LYS A 204 24.25 3.09 15.53
CA LYS A 204 25.25 2.71 14.53
C LYS A 204 24.72 1.57 13.68
N VAL A 205 24.81 1.69 12.35
CA VAL A 205 24.56 0.55 11.46
C VAL A 205 25.83 -0.30 11.41
N GLY A 206 25.74 -1.56 11.86
CA GLY A 206 26.85 -2.52 11.76
C GLY A 206 26.88 -3.26 10.42
N ALA A 207 27.40 -4.49 10.42
CA ALA A 207 27.46 -5.35 9.23
C ALA A 207 26.11 -5.54 8.51
N ASN A 208 25.00 -5.41 9.23
CA ASN A 208 23.62 -5.52 8.72
C ASN A 208 23.30 -4.50 7.60
N ALA A 209 24.07 -3.41 7.44
CA ALA A 209 23.88 -2.44 6.34
C ALA A 209 24.06 -3.11 4.97
N ARG A 210 25.08 -3.96 4.83
CA ARG A 210 25.41 -4.60 3.55
C ARG A 210 24.38 -5.64 3.15
N ASP A 211 23.86 -6.40 4.11
CA ASP A 211 22.81 -7.41 3.87
C ASP A 211 21.42 -6.77 3.61
N ALA A 212 21.24 -5.52 4.04
CA ALA A 212 20.01 -4.78 3.82
C ALA A 212 19.82 -4.31 2.37
N VAL A 213 20.92 -4.17 1.62
CA VAL A 213 20.91 -3.63 0.26
C VAL A 213 21.19 -4.76 -0.72
N ASP A 214 20.20 -5.10 -1.54
CA ASP A 214 20.38 -6.10 -2.58
C ASP A 214 20.89 -5.46 -3.88
N THR A 215 22.20 -5.57 -4.10
CA THR A 215 22.87 -5.05 -5.29
C THR A 215 22.46 -5.80 -6.57
N ALA A 216 21.95 -7.03 -6.46
CA ALA A 216 21.52 -7.83 -7.60
C ALA A 216 20.21 -7.31 -8.24
N LEU A 217 19.47 -6.44 -7.55
CA LEU A 217 18.29 -5.76 -8.08
C LEU A 217 18.63 -4.66 -9.10
N ARG A 218 19.92 -4.32 -9.29
CA ARG A 218 20.37 -3.42 -10.35
C ARG A 218 20.66 -4.20 -11.64
N HIS A 219 19.65 -4.33 -12.49
CA HIS A 219 19.77 -5.07 -13.75
C HIS A 219 20.39 -4.28 -14.91
N THR A 220 20.33 -2.94 -14.86
CA THR A 220 20.81 -2.06 -15.93
C THR A 220 21.60 -0.90 -15.33
N ARG A 221 22.70 -0.54 -15.98
CA ARG A 221 23.55 0.60 -15.63
C ARG A 221 23.68 1.55 -16.80
N PHE A 222 23.41 2.82 -16.57
CA PHE A 222 23.65 3.90 -17.52
C PHE A 222 24.52 4.97 -16.87
N THR A 223 25.43 5.52 -17.64
CA THR A 223 26.27 6.64 -17.26
C THR A 223 25.56 7.96 -17.55
N ARG A 224 26.12 9.07 -17.05
CA ARG A 224 25.68 10.42 -17.41
C ARG A 224 25.84 10.67 -18.92
N ASP A 225 26.93 10.18 -19.50
CA ASP A 225 27.20 10.34 -20.94
C ASP A 225 26.13 9.65 -21.80
N ASP A 226 25.59 8.51 -21.33
CA ASP A 226 24.47 7.85 -22.02
C ASP A 226 23.22 8.72 -22.03
N VAL A 227 22.89 9.40 -20.92
CA VAL A 227 21.75 10.33 -20.83
C VAL A 227 21.93 11.52 -21.78
N VAL A 228 23.15 12.05 -21.86
CA VAL A 228 23.49 13.18 -22.74
C VAL A 228 23.50 12.76 -24.22
N ALA A 229 23.86 11.51 -24.52
CA ALA A 229 23.84 10.98 -25.88
C ALA A 229 22.44 10.57 -26.35
N ASP A 230 21.52 10.26 -25.44
CA ASP A 230 20.19 9.74 -25.79
C ASP A 230 19.32 10.84 -26.46
N PRO A 231 18.84 10.62 -27.69
CA PRO A 231 18.05 11.60 -28.44
C PRO A 231 16.62 11.81 -27.89
N MET A 232 16.13 10.91 -27.03
CA MET A 232 14.82 11.02 -26.39
C MET A 232 14.85 11.91 -25.14
N VAL A 233 16.04 12.14 -24.57
CA VAL A 233 16.21 12.97 -23.39
C VAL A 233 16.33 14.44 -23.80
N SER A 234 15.40 15.27 -23.32
CA SER A 234 15.35 16.69 -23.64
C SER A 234 16.50 17.48 -23.00
N SER A 235 16.76 18.71 -23.48
CA SER A 235 17.71 19.61 -22.84
C SER A 235 17.32 19.94 -21.39
N ALA A 236 16.03 20.13 -21.13
CA ALA A 236 15.51 20.44 -19.80
C ALA A 236 15.68 19.27 -18.82
N GLN A 237 15.57 18.03 -19.31
CA GLN A 237 15.82 16.82 -18.51
C GLN A 237 17.31 16.63 -18.19
N ARG A 238 18.20 16.94 -19.12
CA ARG A 238 19.65 16.93 -18.89
C ARG A 238 20.06 17.98 -17.86
N GLU A 239 19.53 19.20 -18.00
CA GLU A 239 19.74 20.27 -17.03
C GLU A 239 19.25 19.88 -15.64
N LEU A 240 18.07 19.27 -15.55
CA LEU A 240 17.53 18.78 -14.28
C LEU A 240 18.41 17.71 -13.63
N LEU A 241 18.96 16.77 -14.42
CA LEU A 241 19.88 15.75 -13.92
C LEU A 241 21.16 16.42 -13.37
N ASP A 242 21.75 17.35 -14.14
CA ASP A 242 22.94 18.07 -13.75
C ASP A 242 22.72 18.90 -12.48
N ALA A 243 21.56 19.53 -12.36
CA ALA A 243 21.19 20.32 -11.19
C ALA A 243 21.06 19.44 -9.94
N VAL A 244 20.38 18.29 -10.01
CA VAL A 244 20.26 17.40 -8.84
C VAL A 244 21.60 16.74 -8.48
N ASP A 245 22.43 16.39 -9.46
CA ASP A 245 23.78 15.84 -9.24
C ASP A 245 24.69 16.84 -8.54
N ALA A 246 24.55 18.14 -8.85
CA ALA A 246 25.29 19.23 -8.21
C ALA A 246 24.83 19.50 -6.77
N LEU A 247 23.62 19.06 -6.41
CA LEU A 247 23.06 19.23 -5.06
C LEU A 247 23.41 18.08 -4.11
N ARG A 248 24.14 17.04 -4.53
CA ARG A 248 24.48 15.90 -3.67
C ARG A 248 25.16 16.32 -2.36
N GLY A 249 24.81 15.62 -1.28
CA GLY A 249 25.31 15.86 0.06
C GLY A 249 24.26 16.48 1.00
N PRO A 250 24.63 16.70 2.27
CA PRO A 250 23.74 17.24 3.29
C PRO A 250 23.60 18.76 3.16
N HIS A 251 22.38 19.26 3.33
CA HIS A 251 22.05 20.68 3.38
C HIS A 251 21.23 20.97 4.63
N ALA A 252 21.65 21.93 5.44
CA ALA A 252 20.82 22.44 6.54
C ALA A 252 19.57 23.16 6.02
N GLU A 253 19.71 23.84 4.88
CA GLU A 253 18.65 24.48 4.13
C GLU A 253 18.98 24.33 2.64
N LEU A 254 18.20 23.54 1.90
CA LEU A 254 18.48 23.29 0.48
C LEU A 254 18.14 24.53 -0.36
N SER A 255 19.10 24.99 -1.16
CA SER A 255 18.88 26.01 -2.18
C SER A 255 18.88 25.38 -3.57
N VAL A 256 17.72 25.38 -4.23
CA VAL A 256 17.57 24.80 -5.56
C VAL A 256 17.88 25.88 -6.62
N PRO A 257 18.75 25.59 -7.61
CA PRO A 257 19.03 26.52 -8.69
C PRO A 257 17.78 26.76 -9.54
N ALA A 258 17.71 27.93 -10.18
CA ALA A 258 16.68 28.18 -11.17
C ALA A 258 16.83 27.20 -12.34
N LEU A 259 15.76 26.45 -12.62
CA LEU A 259 15.70 25.49 -13.71
C LEU A 259 14.93 26.08 -14.89
N SER A 260 15.31 25.71 -16.11
CA SER A 260 14.48 25.95 -17.29
C SER A 260 13.07 25.34 -17.12
N PRO A 261 12.05 25.85 -17.83
CA PRO A 261 10.72 25.26 -17.84
C PRO A 261 10.74 23.76 -18.13
N GLU A 262 9.72 23.05 -17.63
CA GLU A 262 9.55 21.62 -17.92
C GLU A 262 9.49 21.37 -19.43
N THR A 263 10.01 20.21 -19.86
CA THR A 263 9.91 19.78 -21.26
C THR A 263 8.46 19.90 -21.75
N PRO A 264 8.17 20.65 -22.84
CA PRO A 264 6.80 20.88 -23.29
C PRO A 264 5.97 19.62 -23.56
N THR A 265 6.64 18.52 -23.94
CA THR A 265 5.99 17.23 -24.18
C THR A 265 5.59 16.49 -22.90
N THR A 266 6.18 16.82 -21.74
CA THR A 266 5.89 16.17 -20.45
C THR A 266 4.43 16.37 -20.07
N GLU A 267 3.94 17.61 -19.99
CA GLU A 267 2.51 17.85 -19.69
C GLU A 267 1.60 17.31 -20.81
N ALA A 268 2.01 17.34 -22.07
CA ALA A 268 1.22 16.77 -23.15
C ALA A 268 0.99 15.26 -22.98
N LEU A 269 2.03 14.51 -22.62
CA LEU A 269 1.99 13.06 -22.39
C LEU A 269 1.23 12.69 -21.11
N LEU A 270 1.53 13.38 -20.00
CA LEU A 270 0.85 13.15 -18.72
C LEU A 270 -0.63 13.55 -18.82
N GLY A 271 -0.93 14.66 -19.50
CA GLY A 271 -2.30 15.12 -19.76
C GLY A 271 -3.10 14.18 -20.66
N GLU A 272 -2.48 13.50 -21.63
CA GLU A 272 -3.16 12.45 -22.39
C GLU A 272 -3.63 11.30 -21.50
N ARG A 273 -2.77 10.85 -20.58
CA ARG A 273 -3.14 9.82 -19.60
C ARG A 273 -4.20 10.32 -18.62
N ARG A 274 -4.06 11.56 -18.14
CA ARG A 274 -5.04 12.19 -17.24
C ARG A 274 -6.44 12.28 -17.87
N ARG A 275 -6.53 12.57 -19.18
CA ARG A 275 -7.83 12.56 -19.90
C ARG A 275 -8.52 11.19 -19.90
N ARG A 276 -7.76 10.10 -19.81
CA ARG A 276 -8.31 8.72 -19.75
C ARG A 276 -8.58 8.26 -18.33
N TYR A 277 -7.92 8.88 -17.35
CA TYR A 277 -7.98 8.49 -15.94
C TYR A 277 -9.41 8.38 -15.38
N PRO A 278 -10.34 9.33 -15.56
CA PRO A 278 -11.70 9.19 -15.02
C PRO A 278 -12.43 7.94 -15.53
N GLN A 279 -12.24 7.61 -16.81
CA GLN A 279 -12.82 6.43 -17.42
C GLN A 279 -12.14 5.15 -16.90
N GLU A 280 -10.81 5.12 -16.84
CA GLU A 280 -10.03 3.99 -16.32
C GLU A 280 -10.34 3.72 -14.84
N ARG A 281 -10.46 4.78 -14.03
CA ARG A 281 -10.86 4.72 -12.62
C ARG A 281 -12.23 4.08 -12.48
N LYS A 282 -13.22 4.53 -13.27
CA LYS A 282 -14.57 3.95 -13.25
C LYS A 282 -14.56 2.46 -13.61
N TYR A 283 -13.77 2.05 -14.61
CA TYR A 283 -13.62 0.63 -14.93
C TYR A 283 -12.97 -0.17 -13.79
N ARG A 284 -11.98 0.39 -13.10
CA ARG A 284 -11.35 -0.24 -11.94
C ARG A 284 -12.33 -0.42 -10.79
N GLU A 285 -13.08 0.63 -10.45
CA GLU A 285 -14.12 0.59 -9.42
C GLU A 285 -15.21 -0.46 -9.75
N LEU A 286 -15.65 -0.52 -11.01
CA LEU A 286 -16.58 -1.56 -11.46
C LEU A 286 -15.98 -2.97 -11.37
N GLY A 287 -14.69 -3.13 -11.67
CA GLY A 287 -13.99 -4.41 -11.55
C GLY A 287 -13.85 -4.87 -10.10
N GLU A 288 -13.55 -3.95 -9.17
CA GLU A 288 -13.50 -4.22 -7.74
C GLU A 288 -14.88 -4.58 -7.19
N TYR A 289 -15.92 -3.83 -7.59
CA TYR A 289 -17.30 -4.14 -7.24
C TYR A 289 -17.74 -5.51 -7.76
N SER A 290 -17.39 -5.84 -9.01
CA SER A 290 -17.67 -7.15 -9.59
C SER A 290 -16.96 -8.28 -8.84
N ARG A 291 -15.72 -8.07 -8.38
CA ARG A 291 -14.99 -9.06 -7.59
C ARG A 291 -15.64 -9.27 -6.22
N SER A 292 -16.00 -8.19 -5.54
CA SER A 292 -16.67 -8.24 -4.24
C SER A 292 -18.03 -8.97 -4.33
N LEU A 293 -18.81 -8.70 -5.37
CA LEU A 293 -20.05 -9.45 -5.63
C LEU A 293 -19.79 -10.94 -5.87
N GLY A 294 -18.70 -11.28 -6.57
CA GLY A 294 -18.29 -12.67 -6.76
C GLY A 294 -17.95 -13.39 -5.46
N GLU A 295 -17.23 -12.72 -4.55
CA GLU A 295 -16.89 -13.25 -3.22
C GLU A 295 -18.15 -13.48 -2.38
N GLN A 296 -19.08 -12.52 -2.36
CA GLN A 296 -20.38 -12.66 -1.68
C GLN A 296 -21.21 -13.81 -2.27
N PHE A 297 -21.16 -14.02 -3.59
CA PHE A 297 -21.85 -15.12 -4.22
C PHE A 297 -21.28 -16.48 -3.79
N VAL A 298 -19.96 -16.61 -3.71
CA VAL A 298 -19.29 -17.82 -3.20
C VAL A 298 -19.68 -18.09 -1.74
N GLU A 299 -19.74 -17.06 -0.90
CA GLU A 299 -20.18 -17.18 0.49
C GLU A 299 -21.64 -17.64 0.60
N LEU A 300 -22.54 -17.04 -0.19
CA LEU A 300 -23.95 -17.43 -0.26
C LEU A 300 -24.11 -18.88 -0.74
N GLN A 301 -23.29 -19.31 -1.70
CA GLN A 301 -23.30 -20.69 -2.19
C GLN A 301 -22.87 -21.66 -1.09
N SER A 302 -21.81 -21.34 -0.33
CA SER A 302 -21.39 -22.13 0.84
C SER A 302 -22.49 -22.23 1.91
N TYR A 303 -23.24 -21.15 2.15
CA TYR A 303 -24.36 -21.15 3.09
C TYR A 303 -25.51 -22.03 2.58
N SER A 304 -25.84 -21.94 1.29
CA SER A 304 -26.84 -22.78 0.64
C SER A 304 -26.49 -24.28 0.73
N ASP A 305 -25.24 -24.65 0.49
CA ASP A 305 -24.78 -26.05 0.58
C ASP A 305 -24.87 -26.58 2.03
N THR A 306 -24.54 -25.72 3.00
CA THR A 306 -24.68 -26.05 4.44
C THR A 306 -26.14 -26.28 4.81
N LEU A 307 -27.05 -25.39 4.40
CA LEU A 307 -28.49 -25.55 4.62
C LEU A 307 -29.03 -26.81 3.94
N GLY A 308 -28.58 -27.11 2.73
CA GLY A 308 -28.94 -28.34 2.01
C GLY A 308 -28.54 -29.58 2.80
N THR A 309 -27.33 -29.59 3.38
CA THR A 309 -26.85 -30.70 4.22
C THR A 309 -27.71 -30.84 5.49
N GLN A 310 -28.00 -29.74 6.19
CA GLN A 310 -28.86 -29.74 7.38
C GLN A 310 -30.29 -30.21 7.06
N PHE A 311 -30.82 -29.84 5.90
CA PHE A 311 -32.15 -30.29 5.47
C PHE A 311 -32.19 -31.81 5.27
N VAL A 312 -31.15 -32.40 4.65
CA VAL A 312 -31.03 -33.86 4.48
C VAL A 312 -30.94 -34.57 5.83
N GLU A 313 -30.17 -34.03 6.78
CA GLU A 313 -30.08 -34.57 8.15
C GLU A 313 -31.43 -34.51 8.87
N LEU A 314 -32.15 -33.38 8.76
CA LEU A 314 -33.46 -33.21 9.37
C LEU A 314 -34.49 -34.18 8.77
N GLN A 315 -34.45 -34.41 7.45
CA GLN A 315 -35.30 -35.41 6.80
C GLN A 315 -35.06 -36.81 7.36
N ARG A 316 -33.79 -37.23 7.48
CA ARG A 316 -33.44 -38.53 8.07
C ARG A 316 -33.92 -38.65 9.52
N SER A 317 -33.68 -37.62 10.33
CA SER A 317 -34.15 -37.63 11.73
C SER A 317 -35.69 -37.69 11.82
N SER A 318 -36.40 -37.06 10.87
CA SER A 318 -37.86 -37.14 10.82
C SER A 318 -38.35 -38.53 10.42
N GLU A 319 -37.66 -39.21 9.50
CA GLU A 319 -37.96 -40.59 9.10
C GLU A 319 -37.75 -41.55 10.28
N ASP A 320 -36.61 -41.45 10.98
CA ASP A 320 -36.29 -42.26 12.17
C ASP A 320 -37.35 -42.09 13.28
N LEU A 321 -37.75 -40.84 13.56
CA LEU A 321 -38.80 -40.55 14.55
C LEU A 321 -40.14 -41.16 14.15
N TRP A 322 -40.44 -41.18 12.85
CA TRP A 322 -41.67 -41.77 12.35
C TRP A 322 -41.66 -43.29 12.49
N GLU A 323 -40.54 -43.95 12.23
CA GLU A 323 -40.36 -45.38 12.49
C GLU A 323 -40.53 -45.72 13.98
N GLN A 324 -39.90 -44.94 14.87
CA GLN A 324 -40.06 -45.11 16.33
C GLN A 324 -41.51 -44.92 16.77
N PHE A 325 -42.21 -43.93 16.21
CA PHE A 325 -43.64 -43.72 16.49
C PHE A 325 -44.48 -44.92 16.06
N GLN A 326 -44.19 -45.53 14.89
CA GLN A 326 -44.87 -46.74 14.45
C GLN A 326 -44.61 -47.94 15.36
N GLU A 327 -43.38 -48.11 15.86
CA GLU A 327 -43.07 -49.16 16.83
C GLU A 327 -43.83 -48.99 18.14
N LEU A 328 -43.89 -47.75 18.67
CA LEU A 328 -44.67 -47.43 19.86
C LEU A 328 -46.17 -47.72 19.67
N GLN A 329 -46.73 -47.38 18.51
CA GLN A 329 -48.11 -47.72 18.14
C GLN A 329 -48.33 -49.24 18.17
N ARG A 330 -47.43 -50.03 17.57
CA ARG A 330 -47.51 -51.50 17.61
C ARG A 330 -47.46 -52.05 19.03
N TYR A 331 -46.59 -51.49 19.88
CA TYR A 331 -46.47 -51.90 21.28
C TYR A 331 -47.73 -51.55 22.08
N SER A 332 -48.29 -50.36 21.86
CA SER A 332 -49.58 -49.94 22.44
C SER A 332 -50.72 -50.88 22.02
N ASP A 333 -50.79 -51.26 20.75
CA ASP A 333 -51.80 -52.20 20.24
C ASP A 333 -51.65 -53.62 20.82
N ASP A 334 -50.41 -54.09 21.01
CA ASP A 334 -50.15 -55.38 21.68
C ASP A 334 -50.56 -55.35 23.16
N LEU A 335 -50.18 -54.29 23.88
CA LEU A 335 -50.61 -54.06 25.26
C LEU A 335 -52.14 -54.03 25.38
N GLY A 336 -52.82 -53.30 24.50
CA GLY A 336 -54.27 -53.25 24.43
C GLY A 336 -54.90 -54.64 24.21
N ARG A 337 -54.32 -55.44 23.30
CA ARG A 337 -54.74 -56.84 23.08
C ARG A 337 -54.52 -57.72 24.30
N ARG A 338 -53.38 -57.61 24.98
CA ARG A 338 -53.10 -58.36 26.22
C ARG A 338 -54.04 -57.96 27.35
N PHE A 339 -54.35 -56.68 27.49
CA PHE A 339 -55.27 -56.16 28.49
C PHE A 339 -56.68 -56.75 28.28
N LEU A 340 -57.19 -56.73 27.04
CA LEU A 340 -58.46 -57.36 26.66
C LEU A 340 -58.47 -58.87 26.95
N ALA A 341 -57.35 -59.56 26.70
CA ALA A 341 -57.23 -61.00 27.00
C ALA A 341 -57.26 -61.27 28.50
N LEU A 342 -56.60 -60.43 29.31
CA LEU A 342 -56.64 -60.51 30.78
C LEU A 342 -58.03 -60.21 31.33
N GLU A 343 -58.73 -59.20 30.80
CA GLU A 343 -60.13 -58.93 31.18
C GLU A 343 -61.04 -60.13 30.88
N LYS A 344 -60.87 -60.76 29.71
CA LYS A 344 -61.63 -61.95 29.33
C LYS A 344 -61.31 -63.13 30.24
N TYR A 345 -60.05 -63.36 30.58
CA TYR A 345 -59.63 -64.39 31.52
C TYR A 345 -60.17 -64.15 32.93
N ALA A 346 -60.12 -62.92 33.42
CA ALA A 346 -60.68 -62.52 34.71
C ALA A 346 -62.20 -62.75 34.79
N ARG A 347 -62.95 -62.42 33.72
CA ARG A 347 -64.38 -62.76 33.61
C ARG A 347 -64.61 -64.27 33.65
N THR A 348 -63.80 -65.05 32.93
CA THR A 348 -63.93 -66.51 32.91
C THR A 348 -63.68 -67.12 34.30
N LEU A 349 -62.70 -66.62 35.05
CA LEU A 349 -62.45 -67.03 36.44
C LEU A 349 -63.61 -66.66 37.39
N GLN A 350 -64.21 -65.49 37.22
CA GLN A 350 -65.40 -65.09 37.97
C GLN A 350 -66.59 -66.01 37.68
N GLU A 351 -66.81 -66.37 36.42
CA GLU A 351 -67.87 -67.30 36.01
C GLU A 351 -67.62 -68.73 36.54
N GLN A 352 -66.38 -69.22 36.54
CA GLN A 352 -66.02 -70.51 37.12
C GLN A 352 -66.14 -70.55 38.65
N SER A 353 -65.80 -69.47 39.34
CA SER A 353 -65.98 -69.33 40.79
C SER A 353 -67.45 -69.20 41.20
N ALA A 354 -68.35 -68.82 40.29
CA ALA A 354 -69.78 -68.74 40.53
C ALA A 354 -70.53 -70.06 40.23
N ALA A 355 -69.86 -71.03 39.59
CA ALA A 355 -70.44 -72.29 39.13
C ALA A 355 -69.99 -73.54 39.94
N GLY A 356 -69.09 -73.38 40.92
CA GLY A 356 -68.73 -74.41 41.91
C GLY A 356 -69.14 -73.97 43.30
#